data_AF-A0AAU9D079-F1
#
_entry.id   AF-A0AAU9D079-F1
#
_cell.length_a   1.000
_cell.length_b   1.000
_cell.length_c   1.000
_cell.angle_alpha   90.00
_cell.angle_beta   90.00
_cell.angle_gamma   90.00
#
_symmetry.space_group_name_H-M   'P 1'
#
loop_
_entity.id
_entity.type
_entity.pdbx_description
1 polymer ?
#
loop_
_entity_poly.entity_id
_entity_poly.type
_entity_poly.pdbx_seq_one_letter_code
_entity_poly.pdbx_strand_id
1 'polypeptide(L)'
;MDKKAKQSRPELRPDLNAMIFLKFYYLKEELVEFCRLNQLSTQGSKTELTDRVAYFLETGLRKKPKRQKTIYQPNVNLTLSTLIEKNISFSEKHRVFFKQYLGDDFHFNVKFKKWLRSNSGKTYQEAIDAYKQILFDQESTKIYK
;
A
#
# COMPACT_ATOMS: atom_id res chain seq x y z
N MET A 1 -8.63 1.58 44.47
CA MET A 1 -8.97 2.16 43.16
C MET A 1 -7.68 2.41 42.40
N ASP A 2 -7.23 1.41 41.66
CA ASP A 2 -5.95 1.43 40.96
C ASP A 2 -5.97 2.37 39.76
N LYS A 3 -5.18 3.44 39.87
CA LYS A 3 -4.90 4.36 38.76
C LYS A 3 -4.09 3.59 37.72
N LYS A 4 -4.72 3.12 36.64
CA LYS A 4 -4.01 2.59 35.47
C LYS A 4 -3.04 3.67 34.97
N ALA A 5 -1.74 3.42 35.13
CA ALA A 5 -0.69 4.24 34.56
C ALA A 5 -0.90 4.32 33.05
N LYS A 6 -1.05 5.54 32.54
CA LYS A 6 -1.05 5.85 31.11
C LYS A 6 0.36 5.50 30.60
N GLN A 7 0.55 4.29 30.10
CA GLN A 7 1.85 3.83 29.60
C GLN A 7 2.31 4.78 28.51
N SER A 8 3.29 5.63 28.84
CA SER A 8 3.95 6.51 27.89
C SER A 8 4.68 5.63 26.89
N ARG A 9 4.53 5.95 25.61
CA ARG A 9 5.25 5.28 24.53
C ARG A 9 6.75 5.37 24.79
N PRO A 10 7.48 4.25 24.86
CA PRO A 10 8.91 4.25 25.12
C PRO A 10 9.67 4.83 23.93
N GLU A 11 10.78 5.50 24.21
CA GLU A 11 11.68 6.02 23.18
C GLU A 11 12.33 4.86 22.42
N LEU A 12 12.48 5.03 21.11
CA LEU A 12 13.04 3.99 20.25
C LEU A 12 14.56 3.97 20.36
N ARG A 13 15.08 3.07 21.21
CA ARG A 13 16.51 2.95 21.52
C ARG A 13 17.02 1.51 21.34
N PRO A 14 18.33 1.29 21.10
CA PRO A 14 18.88 -0.03 20.76
C PRO A 14 18.70 -1.09 21.86
N ASP A 15 18.53 -0.66 23.10
CA ASP A 15 18.30 -1.47 24.30
C ASP A 15 16.81 -1.74 24.58
N LEU A 16 15.90 -1.20 23.76
CA LEU A 16 14.48 -1.42 23.92
C LEU A 16 14.11 -2.89 23.62
N ASN A 17 13.33 -3.51 24.51
CA ASN A 17 12.86 -4.86 24.27
C ASN A 17 11.94 -4.93 23.04
N ALA A 18 12.21 -5.87 22.12
CA ALA A 18 11.43 -6.03 20.88
C ALA A 18 9.93 -6.25 21.12
N MET A 19 9.55 -6.99 22.16
CA MET A 19 8.14 -7.24 22.51
C MET A 19 7.45 -5.99 23.05
N ILE A 20 8.19 -5.07 23.67
CA ILE A 20 7.66 -3.76 24.09
C ILE A 20 7.52 -2.87 22.85
N PHE A 21 8.55 -2.79 22.01
CA PHE A 21 8.52 -2.04 20.75
C PHE A 21 7.29 -2.37 19.90
N LEU A 22 6.99 -3.66 19.70
CA LEU A 22 5.85 -4.11 18.89
C LEU A 22 4.47 -3.76 19.47
N LYS A 23 4.38 -3.37 20.75
CA LYS A 23 3.12 -2.95 21.38
C LYS A 23 2.77 -1.48 21.12
N PHE A 24 3.72 -0.69 20.61
CA PHE A 24 3.52 0.75 20.40
C PHE A 24 3.59 1.14 18.93
N TYR A 25 2.90 2.24 18.62
CA TYR A 25 2.92 2.84 17.29
C TYR A 25 4.09 3.82 17.15
N TYR A 26 4.96 3.57 16.17
CA TYR A 26 6.04 4.48 15.76
C TYR A 26 5.76 5.04 14.37
N LEU A 27 6.09 6.29 14.15
CA LEU A 27 6.04 6.94 12.84
C LEU A 27 7.12 6.36 11.92
N LYS A 28 6.92 6.49 10.61
CA LYS A 28 7.87 5.92 9.65
C LYS A 28 9.22 6.63 9.76
N GLU A 29 9.18 7.93 9.99
CA GLU A 29 10.33 8.82 10.17
C GLU A 29 11.18 8.35 11.37
N GLU A 30 10.54 8.02 12.49
CA GLU A 30 11.22 7.50 13.69
C GLU A 30 11.89 6.14 13.42
N LEU A 31 11.21 5.24 12.70
CA LEU A 31 11.78 3.95 12.32
C LEU A 31 12.98 4.11 11.37
N VAL A 32 12.89 5.06 10.43
CA VAL A 32 13.98 5.37 9.48
C VAL A 32 15.17 5.95 10.22
N GLU A 33 14.95 6.88 11.15
CA GLU A 33 16.03 7.49 11.93
C GLU A 33 16.74 6.46 12.79
N PHE A 34 15.98 5.61 13.50
CA PHE A 34 16.55 4.50 14.24
C PHE A 34 17.36 3.55 13.35
N CYS A 35 16.84 3.22 12.16
CA CYS A 35 17.58 2.41 11.20
C CYS A 35 18.89 3.09 10.78
N ARG A 36 18.89 4.40 10.53
CA ARG A 36 20.08 5.17 10.14
C ARG A 36 21.14 5.14 11.23
N LEU A 37 20.75 5.43 12.48
CA LEU A 37 21.63 5.43 13.65
C LEU A 37 22.27 4.06 13.90
N ASN A 38 21.51 2.98 13.66
CA ASN A 38 21.97 1.60 13.87
C ASN A 38 22.54 0.93 12.61
N GLN A 39 22.79 1.69 11.54
CA GLN A 39 23.34 1.22 10.26
C GLN A 39 22.51 0.06 9.64
N LEU A 40 21.20 0.12 9.81
CA LEU A 40 20.21 -0.73 9.16
C LEU A 40 19.77 -0.09 7.84
N SER A 41 19.27 -0.91 6.91
CA SER A 41 18.65 -0.39 5.69
C SER A 41 17.38 0.41 6.01
N THR A 42 17.29 1.62 5.47
CA THR A 42 16.10 2.50 5.53
C THR A 42 15.09 2.23 4.41
N GLN A 43 15.41 1.30 3.49
CA GLN A 43 14.51 0.92 2.39
C GLN A 43 13.36 0.03 2.87
N GLY A 44 12.17 0.26 2.32
CA GLY A 44 10.97 -0.55 2.54
C GLY A 44 9.74 0.25 2.96
N SER A 45 8.61 -0.47 3.02
CA SER A 45 7.37 -0.04 3.65
C SER A 45 7.55 0.11 5.16
N LYS A 46 6.56 0.75 5.82
CA LYS A 46 6.57 0.94 7.27
C LYS A 46 6.63 -0.40 8.02
N THR A 47 5.88 -1.39 7.55
CA THR A 47 5.88 -2.74 8.13
C THR A 47 7.24 -3.41 8.00
N GLU A 48 7.88 -3.32 6.83
CA GLU A 48 9.25 -3.85 6.64
C GLU A 48 10.30 -3.16 7.52
N LEU A 49 10.13 -1.86 7.78
CA LEU A 49 10.97 -1.13 8.73
C LEU A 49 10.72 -1.60 10.17
N THR A 50 9.46 -1.75 10.58
CA THR A 50 9.08 -2.29 11.89
C THR A 50 9.67 -3.68 12.13
N ASP A 51 9.50 -4.60 11.18
CA ASP A 51 10.04 -5.97 11.29
C ASP A 51 11.57 -5.98 11.40
N ARG A 52 12.23 -5.08 10.67
CA ARG A 52 13.70 -4.95 10.71
C ARG A 52 14.19 -4.42 12.05
N VAL A 53 13.49 -3.42 12.61
CA VAL A 53 13.80 -2.88 13.93
C VAL A 53 13.54 -3.92 15.01
N ALA A 54 12.40 -4.61 15.00
CA ALA A 54 12.10 -5.67 15.96
C ALA A 54 13.15 -6.79 15.93
N TYR A 55 13.54 -7.25 14.73
CA TYR A 55 14.58 -8.25 14.56
C TYR A 55 15.93 -7.79 15.11
N PHE A 56 16.30 -6.52 14.89
CA PHE A 56 17.53 -5.95 15.43
C PHE A 56 17.50 -5.86 16.96
N LEU A 57 16.38 -5.44 17.55
CA LEU A 57 16.23 -5.39 19.01
C LEU A 57 16.25 -6.77 19.67
N GLU A 58 15.76 -7.80 18.98
CA GLU A 58 15.74 -9.18 19.50
C GLU A 58 17.09 -9.90 19.36
N THR A 59 17.78 -9.70 18.23
CA THR A 59 18.95 -10.52 17.87
C THR A 59 20.27 -9.76 17.82
N GLY A 60 20.23 -8.42 17.78
CA GLY A 60 21.38 -7.56 17.47
C GLY A 60 21.87 -7.65 16.02
N LEU A 61 21.26 -8.50 15.18
CA LEU A 61 21.72 -8.76 13.82
C LEU A 61 21.06 -7.84 12.79
N ARG A 62 21.82 -7.54 11.72
CA ARG A 62 21.38 -6.63 10.65
C ARG A 62 20.86 -7.42 9.46
N LYS A 63 19.54 -7.38 9.23
CA LYS A 63 18.91 -8.03 8.08
C LYS A 63 19.05 -7.15 6.83
N LYS A 64 19.69 -7.67 5.78
CA LYS A 64 19.70 -7.01 4.46
C LYS A 64 18.28 -6.96 3.89
N PRO A 65 17.86 -5.87 3.23
CA PRO A 65 16.56 -5.80 2.59
C PRO A 65 16.48 -6.85 1.49
N LYS A 66 15.39 -7.63 1.46
CA LYS A 66 15.10 -8.52 0.33
C LYS A 66 14.75 -7.63 -0.86
N ARG A 67 15.65 -7.49 -1.83
CA ARG A 67 15.32 -6.87 -3.12
C ARG A 67 14.35 -7.79 -3.85
N GLN A 68 13.05 -7.50 -3.80
CA GLN A 68 12.14 -8.05 -4.79
C GLN A 68 12.47 -7.37 -6.11
N LYS A 69 13.07 -8.12 -7.05
CA LYS A 69 13.17 -7.67 -8.43
C LYS A 69 11.75 -7.68 -8.99
N THR A 70 11.08 -6.54 -9.00
CA THR A 70 9.93 -6.36 -9.89
C THR A 70 10.48 -6.45 -11.30
N ILE A 71 10.21 -7.57 -11.98
CA ILE A 71 10.44 -7.69 -13.42
C ILE A 71 9.47 -6.69 -14.05
N TYR A 72 9.97 -5.49 -14.35
CA TYR A 72 9.26 -4.53 -15.16
C TYR A 72 9.19 -5.11 -16.57
N GLN A 73 8.03 -5.61 -16.97
CA GLN A 73 7.75 -5.97 -18.36
C GLN A 73 7.10 -4.77 -19.05
N PRO A 74 7.83 -4.03 -19.91
CA PRO A 74 7.35 -2.78 -20.49
C PRO A 74 6.20 -2.97 -21.48
N ASN A 75 5.98 -4.18 -22.00
CA ASN A 75 5.29 -4.38 -23.28
C ASN A 75 4.11 -5.36 -23.29
N VAL A 76 3.52 -5.68 -22.13
CA VAL A 76 2.19 -6.32 -22.17
C VAL A 76 1.17 -5.21 -22.26
N ASN A 77 0.83 -4.76 -23.47
CA ASN A 77 -0.26 -3.82 -23.68
C ASN A 77 -1.54 -4.46 -23.11
N LEU A 78 -2.18 -3.79 -22.14
CA LEU A 78 -3.51 -4.21 -21.70
C LEU A 78 -4.44 -4.06 -22.90
N THR A 79 -5.20 -5.10 -23.19
CA THR A 79 -6.26 -5.07 -24.19
C THR A 79 -7.62 -5.10 -23.48
N LEU A 80 -8.67 -4.71 -24.20
CA LEU A 80 -10.05 -4.81 -23.70
C LEU A 80 -10.41 -6.24 -23.24
N SER A 81 -9.85 -7.26 -23.90
CA SER A 81 -10.06 -8.67 -23.57
C SER A 81 -9.15 -9.22 -22.46
N THR A 82 -8.17 -8.44 -21.99
CA THR A 82 -7.30 -8.87 -20.89
C THR A 82 -8.13 -9.03 -19.62
N LEU A 83 -7.83 -10.07 -18.82
CA LEU A 83 -8.53 -10.32 -17.57
C LEU A 83 -7.88 -9.52 -16.42
N ILE A 84 -8.71 -9.03 -15.49
CA ILE A 84 -8.28 -8.34 -14.29
C ILE A 84 -7.55 -9.33 -13.37
N GLU A 85 -6.32 -8.97 -13.00
CA GLU A 85 -5.47 -9.75 -12.12
C GLU A 85 -6.04 -9.81 -10.69
N LYS A 86 -5.95 -10.99 -10.04
CA LYS A 86 -6.40 -11.18 -8.65
C LYS A 86 -5.73 -10.22 -7.65
N ASN A 87 -4.47 -9.88 -7.91
CA ASN A 87 -3.68 -8.94 -7.11
C ASN A 87 -3.33 -7.69 -7.92
N ILE A 88 -4.33 -7.11 -8.61
CA ILE A 88 -4.13 -5.95 -9.48
C ILE A 88 -3.30 -4.85 -8.81
N SER A 89 -2.24 -4.45 -9.50
CA SER A 89 -1.41 -3.30 -9.13
C SER A 89 -1.87 -2.07 -9.92
N PHE A 90 -2.19 -0.97 -9.25
CA PHE A 90 -2.61 0.27 -9.91
C PHE A 90 -1.39 1.06 -10.44
N SER A 91 -0.65 0.43 -11.34
CA SER A 91 0.57 0.99 -11.94
C SER A 91 0.25 1.99 -13.06
N GLU A 92 1.28 2.74 -13.49
CA GLU A 92 1.15 3.71 -14.59
C GLU A 92 0.63 3.06 -15.88
N LYS A 93 0.99 1.79 -16.12
CA LYS A 93 0.45 0.98 -17.23
C LYS A 93 -1.09 0.94 -17.23
N HIS A 94 -1.71 0.72 -16.08
CA HIS A 94 -3.18 0.69 -15.98
C HIS A 94 -3.76 2.09 -16.18
N ARG A 95 -3.07 3.12 -15.67
CA ARG A 95 -3.50 4.51 -15.83
C ARG A 95 -3.53 4.93 -17.30
N VAL A 96 -2.45 4.67 -18.03
CA VAL A 96 -2.36 4.95 -19.48
C VAL A 96 -3.45 4.20 -20.25
N PHE A 97 -3.62 2.90 -19.96
CA PHE A 97 -4.68 2.10 -20.58
C PHE A 97 -6.07 2.70 -20.34
N PHE A 98 -6.44 2.99 -19.09
CA PHE A 98 -7.78 3.51 -18.81
C PHE A 98 -7.98 4.92 -19.36
N LYS A 99 -6.96 5.79 -19.35
CA LYS A 99 -7.03 7.12 -19.97
C LYS A 99 -7.32 7.06 -21.47
N GLN A 100 -6.79 6.06 -22.18
CA GLN A 100 -7.05 5.87 -23.61
C GLN A 100 -8.56 5.69 -23.91
N TYR A 101 -9.33 5.09 -23.00
CA TYR A 101 -10.76 4.81 -23.20
C TYR A 101 -11.72 5.70 -22.40
N LEU A 102 -11.26 6.25 -21.27
CA LEU A 102 -12.07 7.04 -20.33
C LEU A 102 -11.71 8.54 -20.34
N GLY A 103 -10.68 8.94 -21.08
CA GLY A 103 -10.22 10.32 -21.18
C GLY A 103 -9.24 10.74 -20.08
N ASP A 104 -8.72 11.96 -20.20
CA ASP A 104 -7.64 12.46 -19.35
C ASP A 104 -8.06 12.78 -17.90
N ASP A 105 -9.35 13.03 -17.68
CA ASP A 105 -9.95 13.25 -16.36
C ASP A 105 -10.10 11.95 -15.55
N PHE A 106 -9.78 10.81 -16.17
CA PHE A 106 -9.79 9.52 -15.50
C PHE A 106 -8.86 9.54 -14.27
N HIS A 107 -9.43 9.12 -13.13
CA HIS A 107 -8.69 8.85 -11.92
C HIS A 107 -9.25 7.62 -11.21
N PHE A 108 -8.37 6.85 -10.57
CA PHE A 108 -8.80 5.70 -9.79
C PHE A 108 -9.47 6.13 -8.48
N ASN A 109 -10.78 6.32 -8.52
CA ASN A 109 -11.59 6.59 -7.34
C ASN A 109 -11.73 5.34 -6.44
N VAL A 110 -12.16 5.53 -5.19
CA VAL A 110 -12.23 4.45 -4.19
C VAL A 110 -13.24 3.37 -4.58
N LYS A 111 -14.39 3.73 -5.15
CA LYS A 111 -15.42 2.77 -5.58
C LYS A 111 -14.88 1.86 -6.69
N PHE A 112 -14.25 2.45 -7.70
CA PHE A 112 -13.68 1.72 -8.82
C PHE A 112 -12.53 0.80 -8.40
N LYS A 113 -11.63 1.26 -7.52
CA LYS A 113 -10.56 0.42 -6.95
C LYS A 113 -11.12 -0.80 -6.22
N LYS A 114 -12.20 -0.63 -5.46
CA LYS A 114 -12.88 -1.73 -4.77
C LYS A 114 -13.51 -2.69 -5.78
N TRP A 115 -14.20 -2.16 -6.80
CA TRP A 115 -14.81 -2.96 -7.85
C TRP A 115 -13.78 -3.83 -8.58
N LEU A 116 -12.64 -3.26 -8.99
CA LEU A 116 -11.56 -4.00 -9.66
C LEU A 116 -11.02 -5.15 -8.81
N ARG A 117 -10.82 -4.93 -7.51
CA ARG A 117 -10.35 -5.97 -6.58
C ARG A 117 -11.36 -7.11 -6.37
N SER A 118 -12.66 -6.80 -6.42
CA SER A 118 -13.73 -7.79 -6.26
C SER A 118 -14.08 -8.53 -7.55
N ASN A 119 -13.63 -8.04 -8.71
CA ASN A 119 -14.00 -8.56 -10.02
C ASN A 119 -12.78 -9.12 -10.80
N SER A 120 -11.83 -9.74 -10.10
CA SER A 120 -10.75 -10.46 -10.76
C SER A 120 -11.28 -11.54 -11.70
N GLY A 121 -10.71 -11.67 -12.89
CA GLY A 121 -11.20 -12.57 -13.93
C GLY A 121 -12.24 -11.98 -14.87
N LYS A 122 -12.75 -10.76 -14.61
CA LYS A 122 -13.49 -9.98 -15.62
C LYS A 122 -12.54 -9.29 -16.60
N THR A 123 -13.07 -8.89 -17.74
CA THR A 123 -12.32 -8.18 -18.78
C THR A 123 -12.13 -6.70 -18.44
N TYR A 124 -11.11 -6.08 -19.02
CA TYR A 124 -10.93 -4.63 -18.92
C TYR A 124 -12.03 -3.83 -19.64
N GLN A 125 -12.70 -4.41 -20.64
CA GLN A 125 -13.92 -3.84 -21.21
C GLN A 125 -15.00 -3.67 -20.14
N GLU A 126 -15.31 -4.73 -19.39
CA GLU A 126 -16.28 -4.67 -18.30
C GLU A 126 -15.87 -3.67 -17.20
N ALA A 127 -14.56 -3.48 -16.99
CA ALA A 127 -14.07 -2.45 -16.08
C ALA A 127 -14.38 -1.03 -16.55
N ILE A 128 -14.21 -0.75 -17.85
CA ILE A 128 -14.54 0.55 -18.44
C ILE A 128 -16.04 0.83 -18.29
N ASP A 129 -16.88 -0.17 -18.58
CA ASP A 129 -18.33 -0.04 -18.47
C ASP A 129 -18.78 0.17 -17.02
N ALA A 130 -18.20 -0.57 -16.07
CA ALA A 130 -18.43 -0.38 -14.65
C ALA A 130 -17.99 1.02 -14.16
N TYR A 131 -16.89 1.56 -14.68
CA TYR A 131 -16.45 2.91 -14.32
C TYR A 131 -17.48 3.97 -14.74
N LYS A 132 -18.02 3.88 -15.96
CA LYS A 132 -19.06 4.79 -16.45
C LYS A 132 -20.32 4.73 -15.59
N GLN A 133 -20.74 3.52 -15.20
CA GLN A 133 -21.87 3.33 -14.26
C GLN A 133 -21.59 3.96 -12.90
N ILE A 134 -20.40 3.76 -12.34
CA ILE A 134 -20.01 4.35 -11.05
C ILE A 134 -20.07 5.88 -11.09
N LEU A 135 -19.67 6.52 -12.20
CA LEU A 135 -19.77 7.97 -12.35
C LEU A 135 -21.22 8.43 -12.44
N PHE A 136 -22.04 7.76 -13.26
CA PHE A 136 -23.46 8.07 -13.39
C PHE A 136 -24.20 7.98 -12.04
N ASP A 137 -23.93 6.94 -11.24
CA ASP A 137 -24.50 6.78 -9.91
C ASP A 137 -24.06 7.88 -8.92
N GLN A 138 -22.86 8.45 -9.12
CA GLN A 138 -22.35 9.56 -8.32
C GLN A 138 -22.96 10.91 -8.72
N GLU A 139 -23.36 11.07 -9.98
CA GLU A 139 -24.02 12.28 -10.46
C GLU A 139 -25.50 12.28 -10.07
N SER A 140 -26.20 11.15 -10.22
CA SER A 140 -27.59 11.02 -9.80
C SER A 140 -27.76 11.28 -8.30
N THR A 141 -26.86 10.77 -7.46
CA THR A 141 -26.89 11.03 -6.00
C THR A 141 -26.60 12.49 -5.61
N LYS A 142 -26.00 13.31 -6.48
CA LYS A 142 -25.81 14.75 -6.24
C LYS A 142 -27.02 15.59 -6.65
N ILE A 143 -27.81 15.13 -7.62
CA ILE A 143 -29.00 15.85 -8.10
C ILE A 143 -30.14 15.78 -7.07
N TYR A 144 -30.19 14.75 -6.24
CA TYR A 144 -31.23 14.56 -5.21
C TYR A 144 -30.78 14.93 -3.78
N LYS A 145 -29.74 15.75 -3.62
CA LYS A 145 -29.20 16.16 -2.33
C LYS A 145 -29.08 17.68 -2.22
#